data_AF-A0A7K0KRD4-F1
#
_entry.id   AF-A0A7K0KRD4-F1
#
_cell.length_a   1.000
_cell.length_b   1.000
_cell.length_c   1.000
_cell.angle_alpha   90.00
_cell.angle_beta   90.00
_cell.angle_gamma   90.00
#
_symmetry.space_group_name_H-M   'P 1'
#
loop_
_entity.id
_entity.type
_entity.pdbx_description
1 polymer ?
#
loop_
_entity_poly.entity_id
_entity_poly.type
_entity_poly.pdbx_seq_one_letter_code
_entity_poly.pdbx_strand_id
1 'polypeptide(L)'
;MATAVVVSDADRTTIHASFFALTCGALGMLGVGVGTFISPGSGSWLGWALHVAGWILVSVAIVAHIEHLSNRLGRVAVVCGILAAVAQGLADLPFAINSDWVSDSGWLAYYNAMWAVAWLLAAASIALAAVRKEKRMEAHLASGRPGMYAAEDFATTVHASFLSLVTGAIGFLLAGIASLILATGVGPASRLAWILVTIGSGLLAVAIASHIQHLSHSMGRPAVVVGIVALILGALNFLPAVFDPTGAGAFAAQLSWLLWAV
;
A
#
# COMPACT_ATOMS: atom_id res chain seq x y z
N MET A 1 33.83 -3.92 -40.14
CA MET A 1 34.12 -4.61 -38.86
C MET A 1 33.17 -4.02 -37.83
N ALA A 2 32.15 -4.76 -37.40
CA ALA A 2 31.20 -4.29 -36.39
C ALA A 2 31.77 -4.62 -35.01
N THR A 3 32.01 -3.60 -34.19
CA THR A 3 32.47 -3.76 -32.81
C THR A 3 31.29 -4.19 -31.96
N ALA A 4 31.28 -5.44 -31.53
CA ALA A 4 30.29 -5.94 -30.57
C ALA A 4 30.57 -5.28 -29.21
N VAL A 5 29.74 -4.33 -28.81
CA VAL A 5 29.74 -3.78 -27.45
C VAL A 5 29.18 -4.86 -26.53
N VAL A 6 30.07 -5.54 -25.81
CA VAL A 6 29.70 -6.47 -24.74
C VAL A 6 29.19 -5.61 -23.57
N VAL A 7 27.87 -5.40 -23.52
CA VAL A 7 27.22 -4.82 -22.35
C VAL A 7 27.32 -5.86 -21.24
N SER A 8 28.12 -5.56 -20.21
CA SER A 8 28.28 -6.38 -19.02
C SER A 8 26.91 -6.63 -18.36
N ASP A 9 26.58 -7.89 -18.08
CA ASP A 9 25.32 -8.28 -17.42
C ASP A 9 25.15 -7.67 -16.01
N ALA A 10 26.21 -7.10 -15.42
CA ALA A 10 26.15 -6.42 -14.14
C ALA A 10 25.29 -5.14 -14.18
N ASP A 11 25.18 -4.46 -15.32
CA ASP A 11 24.37 -3.22 -15.45
C ASP A 11 22.88 -3.50 -15.73
N ARG A 12 22.50 -4.74 -16.05
CA ARG A 12 21.15 -5.06 -16.53
C ARG A 12 20.14 -5.35 -15.41
N THR A 13 20.57 -5.44 -14.16
CA THR A 13 19.73 -5.94 -13.06
C THR A 13 19.62 -4.99 -11.87
N THR A 14 20.30 -3.86 -11.87
CA THR A 14 20.25 -2.91 -10.75
C THR A 14 18.94 -2.13 -10.78
N ILE A 15 18.07 -2.41 -9.81
CA ILE A 15 16.98 -1.51 -9.44
C ILE A 15 17.63 -0.20 -9.02
N HIS A 16 17.66 0.80 -9.91
CA HIS A 16 18.11 2.16 -9.58
C HIS A 16 17.01 2.86 -8.75
N ALA A 17 16.78 2.34 -7.55
CA ALA A 17 16.12 3.10 -6.52
C ALA A 17 17.17 4.00 -5.86
N SER A 18 17.06 5.32 -6.02
CA SER A 18 17.90 6.30 -5.33
C SER A 18 17.82 6.06 -3.82
N PHE A 19 18.99 6.05 -3.18
CA PHE A 19 19.11 5.87 -1.74
C PHE A 19 18.20 6.82 -0.95
N PHE A 20 18.04 8.05 -1.46
CA PHE A 20 17.15 9.05 -0.89
C PHE A 20 15.70 8.56 -0.79
N ALA A 21 15.13 8.05 -1.88
CA ALA A 21 13.73 7.60 -1.82
C ALA A 21 13.54 6.33 -1.02
N LEU A 22 14.50 5.40 -1.05
CA LEU A 22 14.47 4.24 -0.18
C LEU A 22 14.49 4.67 1.29
N THR A 23 15.32 5.65 1.64
CA THR A 23 15.40 6.20 2.98
C THR A 23 14.10 6.90 3.38
N CYS A 24 13.55 7.77 2.52
CA CYS A 24 12.26 8.42 2.78
C CYS A 24 11.13 7.40 2.91
N GLY A 25 11.07 6.38 2.04
CA GLY A 25 10.06 5.34 2.12
C GLY A 25 10.16 4.51 3.39
N ALA A 26 11.38 4.08 3.75
CA ALA A 26 11.63 3.31 4.96
C ALA A 26 11.33 4.11 6.23
N LEU A 27 11.85 5.34 6.36
CA LEU A 27 11.56 6.23 7.48
C LEU A 27 10.07 6.61 7.53
N GLY A 28 9.43 6.77 6.38
CA GLY A 28 8.01 7.05 6.29
C GLY A 28 7.17 5.92 6.85
N MET A 29 7.39 4.69 6.36
CA MET A 29 6.70 3.49 6.87
C MET A 29 7.02 3.22 8.35
N LEU A 30 8.26 3.44 8.77
CA LEU A 30 8.64 3.33 10.19
C LEU A 30 7.93 4.38 11.03
N GLY A 31 7.80 5.62 10.55
CA GLY A 31 7.04 6.69 11.22
C GLY A 31 5.57 6.31 11.38
N VAL A 32 4.94 5.77 10.34
CA VAL A 32 3.56 5.24 10.43
C VAL A 32 3.46 4.11 11.45
N GLY A 33 4.41 3.16 11.42
CA GLY A 33 4.42 2.03 12.34
C GLY A 33 4.62 2.43 13.81
N VAL A 34 5.63 3.25 14.09
CA VAL A 34 5.92 3.78 15.43
C VAL A 34 4.79 4.69 15.90
N GLY A 35 4.24 5.53 15.03
CA GLY A 35 3.08 6.37 15.35
C GLY A 35 1.88 5.52 15.77
N THR A 36 1.67 4.39 15.08
CA THR A 36 0.61 3.43 15.42
C THR A 36 0.87 2.82 16.79
N PHE A 37 2.13 2.50 17.11
CA PHE A 37 2.55 1.93 18.39
C PHE A 37 2.39 2.89 19.58
N ILE A 38 2.54 4.20 19.39
CA ILE A 38 2.50 5.18 20.49
C ILE A 38 1.17 5.95 20.61
N SER A 39 0.16 5.61 19.81
CA SER A 39 -1.17 6.23 19.86
C SER A 39 -2.31 5.29 20.32
N PRO A 40 -2.24 4.64 21.50
CA PRO A 40 -3.37 3.85 22.02
C PRO A 40 -4.58 4.69 22.39
N GLY A 41 -5.74 4.28 21.87
CA GLY A 41 -7.04 4.82 22.25
C GLY A 41 -7.24 6.26 21.76
N SER A 42 -7.20 7.22 22.69
CA SER A 42 -7.37 8.66 22.40
C SER A 42 -6.21 9.26 21.59
N GLY A 43 -5.15 8.49 21.37
CA GLY A 43 -3.99 8.86 20.57
C GLY A 43 -3.08 9.86 21.28
N SER A 44 -1.77 9.73 21.09
CA SER A 44 -0.85 10.79 21.45
C SER A 44 -0.73 11.74 20.26
N TRP A 45 -0.67 13.05 20.50
CA TRP A 45 -0.40 14.03 19.45
C TRP A 45 0.83 13.62 18.62
N LEU A 46 1.84 13.06 19.30
CA LEU A 46 3.10 12.61 18.71
C LEU A 46 2.89 11.44 17.75
N GLY A 47 2.06 10.45 18.11
CA GLY A 47 1.82 9.31 17.23
C GLY A 47 1.04 9.71 15.97
N TRP A 48 0.06 10.60 16.09
CA TRP A 48 -0.62 11.18 14.93
C TRP A 48 0.31 12.04 14.07
N ALA A 49 1.19 12.85 14.69
CA ALA A 49 2.19 13.61 13.96
C ALA A 49 3.18 12.69 13.20
N LEU A 50 3.55 11.56 13.78
CA LEU A 50 4.38 10.54 13.11
C LEU A 50 3.65 9.86 11.95
N HIS A 51 2.34 9.62 12.05
CA HIS A 51 1.53 9.13 10.92
C HIS A 51 1.56 10.11 9.75
N VAL A 52 1.24 11.38 10.02
CA VAL A 52 1.22 12.45 9.00
C VAL A 52 2.58 12.60 8.35
N ALA A 53 3.64 12.74 9.16
CA ALA A 53 5.01 12.85 8.65
C ALA A 53 5.42 11.58 7.87
N GLY A 54 5.00 10.42 8.35
CA GLY A 54 5.25 9.13 7.71
C GLY A 54 4.66 9.06 6.30
N TRP A 55 3.38 9.39 6.14
CA TRP A 55 2.71 9.42 4.84
C TRP A 55 3.28 10.49 3.90
N ILE A 56 3.65 11.66 4.42
CA ILE A 56 4.34 12.68 3.63
C ILE A 56 5.68 12.15 3.09
N LEU A 57 6.47 11.47 3.93
CA LEU A 57 7.74 10.87 3.51
C LEU A 57 7.53 9.76 2.47
N VAL A 58 6.49 8.95 2.59
CA VAL A 58 6.11 7.96 1.57
C VAL A 58 5.75 8.65 0.25
N SER A 59 4.95 9.72 0.28
CA SER A 59 4.64 10.50 -0.93
C SER A 59 5.90 11.10 -1.57
N VAL A 60 6.81 11.67 -0.77
CA VAL A 60 8.10 12.20 -1.24
C VAL A 60 8.96 11.11 -1.86
N ALA A 61 9.00 9.91 -1.27
CA ALA A 61 9.74 8.77 -1.82
C ALA A 61 9.22 8.37 -3.21
N ILE A 62 7.88 8.32 -3.38
CA ILE A 62 7.26 8.00 -4.67
C ILE A 62 7.55 9.12 -5.69
N VAL A 63 7.44 10.39 -5.30
CA VAL A 63 7.74 11.55 -6.16
C VAL A 63 9.20 11.55 -6.59
N ALA A 64 10.14 11.25 -5.70
CA ALA A 64 11.55 11.15 -6.01
C ALA A 64 11.89 10.05 -7.04
N HIS A 65 10.96 9.10 -7.26
CA HIS A 65 11.06 8.04 -8.27
C HIS A 65 10.00 8.12 -9.36
N ILE A 66 9.34 9.28 -9.50
CA ILE A 66 8.16 9.39 -10.36
C ILE A 66 8.45 9.04 -11.81
N GLU A 67 9.61 9.42 -12.35
CA GLU A 67 9.97 9.14 -13.75
C GLU A 67 10.10 7.63 -14.00
N HIS A 68 10.89 6.96 -13.16
CA HIS A 68 11.10 5.51 -13.23
C HIS A 68 9.80 4.74 -13.04
N LEU A 69 9.02 5.09 -12.02
CA LEU A 69 7.74 4.46 -11.74
C LEU A 69 6.72 4.74 -12.85
N SER A 70 6.70 5.95 -13.42
CA SER A 70 5.76 6.32 -14.50
C SER A 70 6.08 5.56 -15.78
N ASN A 71 7.35 5.30 -16.06
CA ASN A 71 7.77 4.48 -17.19
C ASN A 71 7.34 3.02 -17.02
N ARG A 72 7.41 2.48 -15.80
CA ARG A 72 7.02 1.10 -15.49
C ARG A 72 5.50 0.91 -15.36
N LEU A 73 4.88 1.58 -14.39
CA LEU A 73 3.48 1.41 -13.98
C LEU A 73 2.50 2.30 -14.75
N GLY A 74 3.01 3.39 -15.33
CA GLY A 74 2.20 4.41 -16.00
C GLY A 74 1.97 5.63 -15.11
N ARG A 75 2.10 6.82 -15.70
CA ARG A 75 2.04 8.09 -14.96
C ARG A 75 0.75 8.25 -14.14
N VAL A 76 -0.40 7.87 -14.71
CA VAL A 76 -1.70 7.97 -14.02
C VAL A 76 -1.73 7.05 -12.78
N ALA A 77 -1.25 5.81 -12.90
CA ALA A 77 -1.17 4.88 -11.77
C ALA A 77 -0.29 5.46 -10.65
N VAL A 78 0.89 5.99 -11.00
CA VAL A 78 1.80 6.60 -10.02
C VAL A 78 1.18 7.83 -9.34
N VAL A 79 0.51 8.69 -10.10
CA VAL A 79 -0.19 9.86 -9.52
C VAL A 79 -1.29 9.41 -8.56
N CYS A 80 -2.07 8.39 -8.90
CA CYS A 80 -3.05 7.81 -7.97
C CYS A 80 -2.37 7.28 -6.69
N GLY A 81 -1.22 6.60 -6.80
CA GLY A 81 -0.46 6.13 -5.63
C GLY A 81 0.07 7.27 -4.74
N ILE A 82 0.55 8.36 -5.33
CA ILE A 82 0.98 9.56 -4.58
C ILE A 82 -0.21 10.16 -3.83
N LEU A 83 -1.33 10.37 -4.55
CA LEU A 83 -2.55 10.94 -3.97
C LEU A 83 -3.15 10.05 -2.87
N ALA A 84 -3.02 8.72 -3.00
CA ALA A 84 -3.43 7.79 -1.95
C ALA A 84 -2.66 8.03 -0.65
N ALA A 85 -1.33 8.13 -0.72
CA ALA A 85 -0.51 8.41 0.45
C ALA A 85 -0.79 9.81 1.04
N VAL A 86 -0.98 10.83 0.20
CA VAL A 86 -1.38 12.18 0.67
C VAL A 86 -2.75 12.13 1.37
N ALA A 87 -3.72 11.40 0.81
CA ALA A 87 -5.04 11.27 1.42
C ALA A 87 -4.99 10.60 2.79
N GLN A 88 -4.10 9.61 3.01
CA GLN A 88 -3.88 9.04 4.34
C GLN A 88 -3.30 10.08 5.32
N GLY A 89 -2.25 10.80 4.93
CA GLY A 89 -1.69 11.86 5.77
C GLY A 89 -2.71 12.96 6.11
N LEU A 90 -3.62 13.29 5.18
CA LEU A 90 -4.71 14.23 5.44
C LEU A 90 -5.79 13.67 6.35
N ALA A 91 -6.04 12.36 6.33
CA ALA A 91 -6.97 11.71 7.25
C ALA A 91 -6.50 11.88 8.71
N ASP A 92 -5.18 11.78 8.92
CA ASP A 92 -4.56 11.79 10.26
C ASP A 92 -4.27 13.21 10.77
N LEU A 93 -4.19 14.20 9.86
CA LEU A 93 -3.79 15.58 10.16
C LEU A 93 -4.63 16.26 11.28
N PRO A 94 -5.97 16.15 11.32
CA PRO A 94 -6.74 16.77 12.38
C PRO A 94 -6.33 16.29 13.78
N PHE A 95 -5.98 15.01 13.92
CA PHE A 95 -5.61 14.41 15.20
C PHE A 95 -4.17 14.71 15.61
N ALA A 96 -3.31 15.05 14.65
CA ALA A 96 -1.98 15.60 14.93
C ALA A 96 -2.07 17.04 15.46
N ILE A 97 -3.11 17.79 15.10
CA ILE A 97 -3.40 19.14 15.63
C ILE A 97 -4.08 19.04 17.00
N ASN A 98 -5.08 18.18 17.12
CA ASN A 98 -5.80 17.94 18.37
C ASN A 98 -6.25 16.47 18.45
N SER A 99 -5.59 15.69 19.29
CA SER A 99 -5.87 14.25 19.47
C SER A 99 -7.27 13.98 20.03
N ASP A 100 -7.85 14.92 20.78
CA ASP A 100 -9.16 14.73 21.42
C ASP A 100 -10.29 14.63 20.38
N TRP A 101 -10.07 15.15 19.17
CA TRP A 101 -11.00 15.05 18.05
C TRP A 101 -11.26 13.61 17.60
N VAL A 102 -10.44 12.63 17.98
CA VAL A 102 -10.71 11.21 17.66
C VAL A 102 -12.01 10.70 18.28
N SER A 103 -12.43 11.31 19.39
CA SER A 103 -13.69 11.00 20.07
C SER A 103 -14.91 11.72 19.48
N ASP A 104 -14.68 12.69 18.60
CA ASP A 104 -15.74 13.43 17.91
C ASP A 104 -16.21 12.64 16.68
N SER A 105 -17.52 12.38 16.60
CA SER A 105 -18.10 11.55 15.55
C SER A 105 -17.97 12.18 14.16
N GLY A 106 -17.93 13.51 14.05
CA GLY A 106 -17.73 14.23 12.79
C GLY A 106 -16.30 14.07 12.27
N TRP A 107 -15.32 14.22 13.16
CA TRP A 107 -13.90 14.01 12.80
C TRP A 107 -13.60 12.54 12.51
N LEU A 108 -14.21 11.61 13.24
CA LEU A 108 -14.09 10.17 12.94
C LEU A 108 -14.73 9.81 11.59
N ALA A 109 -15.86 10.44 11.23
CA ALA A 109 -16.45 10.27 9.90
C ALA A 109 -15.54 10.83 8.79
N TYR A 110 -14.96 12.02 9.00
CA TYR A 110 -13.96 12.60 8.10
C TYR A 110 -12.75 11.68 7.89
N TYR A 111 -12.18 11.16 8.98
CA TYR A 111 -11.07 10.21 8.96
C TYR A 111 -11.41 9.00 8.09
N ASN A 112 -12.53 8.33 8.36
CA ASN A 112 -12.94 7.15 7.60
C ASN A 112 -13.20 7.47 6.11
N ALA A 113 -13.75 8.65 5.81
CA ALA A 113 -13.97 9.09 4.42
C ALA A 113 -12.63 9.32 3.69
N MET A 114 -11.66 9.95 4.33
CA MET A 114 -10.33 10.17 3.75
C MET A 114 -9.55 8.87 3.58
N TRP A 115 -9.64 7.95 4.53
CA TRP A 115 -9.13 6.59 4.38
C TRP A 115 -9.80 5.85 3.22
N ALA A 116 -11.11 6.00 3.04
CA ALA A 116 -11.82 5.44 1.89
C ALA A 116 -11.24 5.97 0.57
N VAL A 117 -11.06 7.29 0.45
CA VAL A 117 -10.43 7.92 -0.73
C VAL A 117 -9.04 7.35 -0.96
N ALA A 118 -8.21 7.25 0.08
CA ALA A 118 -6.86 6.72 -0.03
C ALA A 118 -6.84 5.28 -0.55
N TRP A 119 -7.65 4.39 0.02
CA TRP A 119 -7.73 2.99 -0.41
C TRP A 119 -8.25 2.85 -1.84
N LEU A 120 -9.26 3.65 -2.23
CA LEU A 120 -9.79 3.64 -3.60
C LEU A 120 -8.75 4.14 -4.62
N LEU A 121 -7.96 5.16 -4.27
CA LEU A 121 -6.85 5.63 -5.09
C LEU A 121 -5.73 4.59 -5.20
N ALA A 122 -5.42 3.87 -4.12
CA ALA A 122 -4.47 2.77 -4.13
C ALA A 122 -4.97 1.59 -5.00
N ALA A 123 -6.26 1.25 -4.91
CA ALA A 123 -6.90 0.26 -5.77
C ALA A 123 -6.79 0.66 -7.25
N ALA A 124 -7.13 1.92 -7.57
CA ALA A 124 -7.03 2.45 -8.93
C ALA A 124 -5.59 2.44 -9.45
N SER A 125 -4.62 2.84 -8.63
CA SER A 125 -3.18 2.78 -8.95
C SER A 125 -2.77 1.38 -9.39
N ILE A 126 -3.08 0.36 -8.59
CA ILE A 126 -2.68 -1.03 -8.87
C ILE A 126 -3.45 -1.60 -10.06
N ALA A 127 -4.76 -1.32 -10.17
CA ALA A 127 -5.56 -1.74 -11.31
C ALA A 127 -5.04 -1.16 -12.63
N LEU A 128 -4.69 0.13 -12.66
CA LEU A 128 -4.10 0.78 -13.83
C LEU A 128 -2.73 0.18 -14.19
N ALA A 129 -1.93 -0.17 -13.18
CA ALA A 129 -0.67 -0.88 -13.40
C ALA A 129 -0.89 -2.28 -14.00
N ALA A 130 -1.94 -3.00 -13.57
CA ALA A 130 -2.33 -4.30 -14.14
C ALA A 130 -2.76 -4.17 -15.60
N VAL A 131 -3.63 -3.21 -15.92
CA VAL A 131 -4.10 -2.93 -17.29
C VAL A 131 -2.93 -2.56 -18.20
N ARG A 132 -2.00 -1.73 -17.72
CA ARG A 132 -0.79 -1.38 -18.51
C ARG A 132 0.08 -2.61 -18.77
N LYS A 133 0.22 -3.51 -17.78
CA LYS A 133 0.98 -4.75 -17.94
C LYS A 133 0.35 -5.64 -19.02
N GLU A 134 -0.96 -5.84 -18.97
CA GLU A 134 -1.72 -6.62 -19.95
C GLU A 134 -1.56 -6.06 -21.38
N LYS A 135 -1.80 -4.75 -21.57
CA LYS A 135 -1.64 -4.10 -22.88
C LYS A 135 -0.24 -4.25 -23.48
N ARG A 136 0.80 -4.24 -22.63
CA ARG A 136 2.18 -4.46 -23.09
C ARG A 136 2.43 -5.91 -23.50
N MET A 137 1.85 -6.86 -22.78
CA MET A 137 1.91 -8.28 -23.14
C MET A 137 1.18 -8.55 -24.46
N GLU A 138 -0.01 -7.98 -24.66
CA GLU A 138 -0.77 -8.07 -25.91
C GLU A 138 0.01 -7.48 -27.09
N ALA A 139 0.56 -6.28 -26.94
CA ALA A 139 1.37 -5.65 -27.98
C ALA A 139 2.61 -6.49 -28.32
N HIS A 140 3.24 -7.12 -27.32
CA HIS A 140 4.36 -8.02 -27.53
C HIS A 140 3.96 -9.28 -28.32
N LEU A 141 2.86 -9.94 -27.93
CA LEU A 141 2.33 -11.11 -28.66
C LEU A 141 1.95 -10.74 -30.10
N ALA A 142 1.31 -9.59 -30.30
CA ALA A 142 0.94 -9.09 -31.62
C ALA A 142 2.15 -8.74 -32.50
N SER A 143 3.28 -8.36 -31.89
CA SER A 143 4.51 -8.04 -32.63
C SER A 143 5.21 -9.26 -33.24
N GLY A 144 4.79 -10.49 -32.88
CA GLY A 144 5.30 -11.73 -33.47
C GLY A 144 6.80 -11.94 -33.31
N ARG A 145 7.46 -11.29 -32.34
CA ARG A 145 8.89 -11.46 -32.04
C ARG A 145 9.08 -12.61 -31.05
N PRO A 146 9.44 -13.83 -31.50
CA PRO A 146 9.68 -14.94 -30.59
C PRO A 146 10.93 -14.69 -29.74
N GLY A 147 10.77 -14.63 -28.42
CA GLY A 147 11.82 -15.05 -27.48
C GLY A 147 12.96 -14.08 -27.17
N MET A 148 12.94 -12.83 -27.62
CA MET A 148 13.95 -11.86 -27.18
C MET A 148 13.31 -10.82 -26.27
N TYR A 149 13.28 -11.12 -24.96
CA TYR A 149 13.33 -10.05 -23.96
C TYR A 149 14.66 -9.34 -24.19
N ALA A 150 14.69 -8.34 -25.06
CA ALA A 150 15.82 -7.43 -25.09
C ALA A 150 15.99 -6.94 -23.65
N ALA A 151 17.22 -6.82 -23.16
CA ALA A 151 17.48 -6.43 -21.78
C ALA A 151 16.76 -5.12 -21.35
N GLU A 152 16.36 -4.30 -22.32
CA GLU A 152 15.52 -3.11 -22.14
C GLU A 152 14.07 -3.40 -21.67
N ASP A 153 13.49 -4.55 -22.01
CA ASP A 153 12.14 -4.95 -21.57
C ASP A 153 12.11 -5.31 -20.07
N PHE A 154 13.20 -5.82 -19.50
CA PHE A 154 13.30 -6.06 -18.05
C PHE A 154 13.33 -4.76 -17.25
N ALA A 155 13.93 -3.70 -17.79
CA ALA A 155 13.99 -2.40 -17.12
C ALA A 155 12.62 -1.70 -17.05
N THR A 156 11.66 -2.04 -17.91
CA THR A 156 10.35 -1.37 -18.01
C THR A 156 9.17 -2.20 -17.55
N THR A 157 9.34 -3.50 -17.29
CA THR A 157 8.25 -4.42 -16.95
C THR A 157 7.83 -4.32 -15.48
N VAL A 158 6.52 -4.42 -15.26
CA VAL A 158 5.94 -4.57 -13.92
C VAL A 158 6.20 -5.99 -13.47
N HIS A 159 7.05 -6.16 -12.47
CA HIS A 159 7.53 -7.48 -12.08
C HIS A 159 6.42 -8.31 -11.39
N ALA A 160 5.51 -7.65 -10.66
CA ALA A 160 4.33 -8.24 -10.03
C ALA A 160 3.48 -9.05 -11.02
N SER A 161 3.09 -10.28 -10.67
CA SER A 161 2.20 -11.10 -11.51
C SER A 161 0.85 -10.38 -11.71
N PHE A 162 0.19 -10.60 -12.85
CA PHE A 162 -1.11 -9.97 -13.10
C PHE A 162 -2.13 -10.35 -12.02
N LEU A 163 -2.15 -11.62 -11.62
CA LEU A 163 -2.98 -12.10 -10.52
C LEU A 163 -2.69 -11.35 -9.21
N SER A 164 -1.41 -11.19 -8.83
CA SER A 164 -1.02 -10.42 -7.63
C SER A 164 -1.55 -8.98 -7.69
N LEU A 165 -1.43 -8.31 -8.84
CA LEU A 165 -1.95 -6.95 -9.01
C LEU A 165 -3.48 -6.90 -8.90
N VAL A 166 -4.20 -7.81 -9.55
CA VAL A 166 -5.67 -7.86 -9.49
C VAL A 166 -6.14 -8.16 -8.07
N THR A 167 -5.56 -9.18 -7.41
CA THR A 167 -5.87 -9.51 -6.02
C THR A 167 -5.57 -8.33 -5.08
N GLY A 168 -4.45 -7.64 -5.29
CA GLY A 168 -4.10 -6.45 -4.54
C GLY A 168 -5.12 -5.32 -4.72
N ALA A 169 -5.46 -4.99 -5.98
CA ALA A 169 -6.43 -3.96 -6.30
C ALA A 169 -7.82 -4.25 -5.68
N ILE A 170 -8.28 -5.50 -5.72
CA ILE A 170 -9.53 -5.91 -5.07
C ILE A 170 -9.42 -5.74 -3.55
N GLY A 171 -8.29 -6.15 -2.94
CA GLY A 171 -8.07 -5.98 -1.51
C GLY A 171 -8.21 -4.53 -1.05
N PHE A 172 -7.56 -3.61 -1.77
CA PHE A 172 -7.68 -2.17 -1.57
C PHE A 172 -9.10 -1.64 -1.80
N LEU A 173 -9.79 -2.12 -2.85
CA LEU A 173 -11.16 -1.72 -3.14
C LEU A 173 -12.12 -2.09 -2.01
N LEU A 174 -12.01 -3.32 -1.47
CA LEU A 174 -12.83 -3.77 -0.34
C LEU A 174 -12.56 -2.93 0.91
N ALA A 175 -11.30 -2.62 1.22
CA ALA A 175 -10.94 -1.74 2.33
C ALA A 175 -11.48 -0.31 2.15
N GLY A 176 -11.49 0.21 0.92
CA GLY A 176 -12.08 1.51 0.59
C GLY A 176 -13.59 1.54 0.79
N ILE A 177 -14.31 0.52 0.29
CA ILE A 177 -15.76 0.38 0.49
C ILE A 177 -16.08 0.24 1.98
N ALA A 178 -15.31 -0.56 2.72
CA ALA A 178 -15.46 -0.69 4.17
C ALA A 178 -15.35 0.66 4.89
N SER A 179 -14.32 1.45 4.57
CA SER A 179 -14.08 2.75 5.18
C SER A 179 -15.19 3.76 4.82
N LEU A 180 -15.71 3.70 3.59
CA LEU A 180 -16.84 4.53 3.18
C LEU A 180 -18.10 4.18 3.99
N ILE A 181 -18.36 2.90 4.22
CA ILE A 181 -19.47 2.45 5.07
C ILE A 181 -19.30 2.96 6.50
N LEU A 182 -18.09 2.84 7.08
CA LEU A 182 -17.79 3.35 8.43
C LEU A 182 -18.01 4.87 8.53
N ALA A 183 -17.68 5.62 7.49
CA ALA A 183 -17.90 7.08 7.44
C ALA A 183 -19.38 7.47 7.53
N THR A 184 -20.32 6.59 7.19
CA THR A 184 -21.76 6.88 7.25
C THR A 184 -22.38 6.69 8.64
N GLY A 185 -21.66 6.08 9.60
CA GLY A 185 -22.13 5.90 10.98
C GLY A 185 -23.35 4.99 11.16
N VAL A 186 -23.76 4.20 10.15
CA VAL A 186 -24.97 3.38 10.21
C VAL A 186 -24.70 2.07 10.98
N GLY A 187 -25.39 1.87 12.12
CA GLY A 187 -25.18 0.78 13.09
C GLY A 187 -24.89 -0.62 12.51
N PRO A 188 -25.81 -1.29 11.79
CA PRO A 188 -25.57 -2.61 11.20
C PRO A 188 -24.60 -2.61 10.00
N ALA A 189 -24.31 -1.44 9.43
CA ALA A 189 -23.31 -1.28 8.38
C ALA A 189 -21.87 -1.46 8.92
N SER A 190 -21.68 -1.36 10.26
CA SER A 190 -20.40 -1.62 10.92
C SER A 190 -19.89 -3.04 10.68
N ARG A 191 -20.73 -4.08 10.81
CA ARG A 191 -20.28 -5.48 10.63
C ARG A 191 -19.81 -5.76 9.20
N LEU A 192 -20.58 -5.32 8.21
CA LEU A 192 -20.21 -5.51 6.80
C LEU A 192 -18.88 -4.81 6.50
N ALA A 193 -18.68 -3.58 6.99
CA ALA A 193 -17.41 -2.89 6.84
C ALA A 193 -16.25 -3.70 7.44
N TRP A 194 -16.40 -4.24 8.65
CA TRP A 194 -15.38 -5.07 9.29
C TRP A 194 -15.08 -6.35 8.50
N ILE A 195 -16.10 -7.00 7.92
CA ILE A 195 -15.92 -8.16 7.03
C ILE A 195 -15.10 -7.75 5.80
N LEU A 196 -15.48 -6.66 5.15
CA LEU A 196 -14.84 -6.18 3.93
C LEU A 196 -13.38 -5.79 4.16
N VAL A 197 -13.05 -5.09 5.24
CA VAL A 197 -11.65 -4.73 5.56
C VAL A 197 -10.82 -5.94 5.97
N THR A 198 -11.41 -6.92 6.68
CA THR A 198 -10.75 -8.18 7.05
C THR A 198 -10.40 -8.98 5.79
N ILE A 199 -11.37 -9.20 4.90
CA ILE A 199 -11.16 -9.90 3.63
C ILE A 199 -10.19 -9.11 2.75
N GLY A 200 -10.35 -7.79 2.67
CA GLY A 200 -9.48 -6.92 1.89
C GLY A 200 -8.01 -7.05 2.31
N SER A 201 -7.74 -6.98 3.62
CA SER A 201 -6.40 -7.17 4.18
C SER A 201 -5.84 -8.57 3.91
N GLY A 202 -6.68 -9.60 4.01
CA GLY A 202 -6.31 -10.97 3.64
C GLY A 202 -5.94 -11.11 2.16
N LEU A 203 -6.69 -10.47 1.25
CA LEU A 203 -6.36 -10.46 -0.17
C LEU A 203 -5.05 -9.72 -0.45
N LEU A 204 -4.76 -8.62 0.25
CA LEU A 204 -3.46 -7.95 0.15
C LEU A 204 -2.32 -8.89 0.58
N ALA A 205 -2.48 -9.65 1.67
CA ALA A 205 -1.49 -10.63 2.09
C ALA A 205 -1.27 -11.72 1.02
N VAL A 206 -2.36 -12.24 0.44
CA VAL A 206 -2.30 -13.22 -0.66
C VAL A 206 -1.63 -12.63 -1.90
N ALA A 207 -1.91 -11.37 -2.24
CA ALA A 207 -1.30 -10.67 -3.36
C ALA A 207 0.23 -10.61 -3.20
N ILE A 208 0.74 -10.25 -2.01
CA ILE A 208 2.18 -10.24 -1.72
C ILE A 208 2.75 -11.66 -1.71
N ALA A 209 2.08 -12.60 -1.03
CA ALA A 209 2.53 -13.99 -0.93
C ALA A 209 2.62 -14.69 -2.30
N SER A 210 1.68 -14.43 -3.20
CA SER A 210 1.69 -14.96 -4.58
C SER A 210 2.87 -14.45 -5.41
N HIS A 211 3.57 -13.42 -4.93
CA HIS A 211 4.76 -12.85 -5.55
C HIS A 211 6.01 -12.96 -4.67
N ILE A 212 5.98 -13.79 -3.63
CA ILE A 212 7.02 -13.86 -2.59
C ILE A 212 8.41 -14.15 -3.17
N GLN A 213 8.53 -15.05 -4.14
CA GLN A 213 9.84 -15.44 -4.70
C GLN A 213 10.52 -14.24 -5.36
N HIS A 214 9.78 -13.48 -6.17
CA HIS A 214 10.31 -12.32 -6.86
C HIS A 214 10.61 -11.16 -5.89
N LEU A 215 9.67 -10.88 -4.97
CA LEU A 215 9.89 -9.84 -3.96
C LEU A 215 11.07 -10.18 -3.06
N SER A 216 11.24 -11.46 -2.70
CA SER A 216 12.34 -11.93 -1.85
C SER A 216 13.71 -11.75 -2.50
N HIS A 217 13.78 -11.90 -3.83
CA HIS A 217 15.00 -11.66 -4.58
C HIS A 217 15.33 -10.15 -4.65
N SER A 218 14.31 -9.30 -4.78
CA SER A 218 14.49 -7.86 -4.99
C SER A 218 14.63 -7.04 -3.70
N MET A 219 13.94 -7.44 -2.63
CA MET A 219 13.87 -6.71 -1.34
C MET A 219 14.43 -7.50 -0.16
N GLY A 220 14.80 -8.76 -0.36
CA GLY A 220 15.20 -9.67 0.70
C GLY A 220 14.01 -10.40 1.34
N ARG A 221 14.17 -11.69 1.60
CA ARG A 221 13.16 -12.53 2.27
C ARG A 221 12.60 -11.94 3.57
N PRO A 222 13.41 -11.37 4.48
CA PRO A 222 12.90 -10.88 5.76
C PRO A 222 11.86 -9.77 5.58
N ALA A 223 12.13 -8.77 4.74
CA ALA A 223 11.22 -7.65 4.50
C ALA A 223 9.86 -8.12 3.94
N VAL A 224 9.88 -9.10 3.03
CA VAL A 224 8.65 -9.64 2.44
C VAL A 224 7.85 -10.44 3.46
N VAL A 225 8.52 -11.27 4.27
CA VAL A 225 7.86 -12.03 5.33
C VAL A 225 7.23 -11.09 6.36
N VAL A 226 7.96 -10.06 6.80
CA VAL A 226 7.43 -9.03 7.72
C VAL A 226 6.19 -8.37 7.12
N GLY A 227 6.23 -7.95 5.84
CA GLY A 227 5.07 -7.37 5.17
C GLY A 227 3.85 -8.30 5.08
N ILE A 228 4.06 -9.59 4.80
CA ILE A 228 2.98 -10.58 4.78
C ILE A 228 2.40 -10.77 6.18
N VAL A 229 3.26 -10.94 7.19
CA VAL A 229 2.85 -11.10 8.59
C VAL A 229 2.07 -9.88 9.06
N ALA A 230 2.53 -8.67 8.74
CA ALA A 230 1.84 -7.43 9.07
C ALA A 230 0.43 -7.35 8.47
N LEU A 231 0.24 -7.78 7.21
CA LEU A 231 -1.09 -7.80 6.60
C LEU A 231 -2.01 -8.88 7.18
N ILE A 232 -1.47 -10.07 7.48
CA ILE A 232 -2.23 -11.16 8.11
C ILE A 232 -2.70 -10.74 9.50
N LEU A 233 -1.77 -10.25 10.31
CA LEU A 233 -2.08 -9.78 11.64
C LEU A 233 -3.04 -8.57 11.58
N GLY A 234 -2.91 -7.69 10.57
CA GLY A 234 -3.86 -6.61 10.32
C GLY A 234 -5.27 -7.12 10.05
N ALA A 235 -5.42 -8.17 9.24
CA ALA A 235 -6.70 -8.84 9.04
C ALA A 235 -7.25 -9.43 10.35
N LEU A 236 -6.39 -10.10 11.14
CA LEU A 236 -6.78 -10.66 12.43
C LEU A 236 -7.17 -9.59 13.46
N ASN A 237 -6.59 -8.39 13.36
CA ASN A 237 -6.94 -7.25 14.21
C ASN A 237 -8.40 -6.80 14.01
N PHE A 238 -8.93 -6.93 12.80
CA PHE A 238 -10.31 -6.57 12.48
C PHE A 238 -11.32 -7.71 12.75
N LEU A 239 -10.84 -8.95 12.89
CA LEU A 239 -11.69 -10.12 13.01
C LEU A 239 -12.67 -10.08 14.20
N PRO A 240 -12.31 -9.59 15.40
CA PRO A 240 -13.27 -9.47 16.50
C PRO A 240 -14.40 -8.49 16.21
N ALA A 241 -14.11 -7.41 15.47
CA ALA A 241 -15.11 -6.44 15.05
C ALA A 241 -16.13 -7.02 14.06
N VAL A 242 -15.80 -8.14 13.39
CA VAL A 242 -16.75 -8.91 12.59
C VAL A 242 -17.79 -9.60 13.49
N PHE A 243 -17.36 -10.18 14.61
CA PHE A 243 -18.25 -10.91 15.51
C PHE A 243 -19.02 -9.97 16.44
N ASP A 244 -18.32 -9.00 17.04
CA ASP A 244 -18.85 -7.98 17.94
C ASP A 244 -18.38 -6.57 17.51
N PRO A 245 -19.13 -5.91 16.60
CA PRO A 245 -18.80 -4.57 16.13
C PRO A 245 -18.82 -3.50 17.24
N THR A 246 -19.53 -3.76 18.35
CA THR A 246 -19.69 -2.83 19.47
C THR A 246 -18.57 -2.95 20.51
N GLY A 247 -17.98 -4.13 20.67
CA GLY A 247 -16.85 -4.39 21.59
C GLY A 247 -15.46 -4.24 20.96
N ALA A 248 -15.39 -3.99 19.66
CA ALA A 248 -14.16 -3.99 18.85
C ALA A 248 -13.07 -3.01 19.32
N GLY A 249 -13.45 -1.89 19.93
CA GLY A 249 -12.51 -0.80 20.30
C GLY A 249 -11.40 -1.23 21.25
N ALA A 250 -11.63 -2.22 22.11
CA ALA A 250 -10.63 -2.68 23.08
C ALA A 250 -9.63 -3.70 22.50
N PHE A 251 -10.06 -4.56 21.57
CA PHE A 251 -9.21 -5.61 20.99
C PHE A 251 -8.46 -5.14 19.74
N ALA A 252 -9.10 -4.33 18.87
CA ALA A 252 -8.47 -3.78 17.66
C ALA A 252 -7.35 -2.78 17.98
N ALA A 253 -7.39 -2.16 19.16
CA ALA A 253 -6.24 -1.46 19.71
C ALA A 253 -5.13 -2.49 19.98
N GLN A 254 -5.42 -3.56 20.72
CA GLN A 254 -4.43 -4.47 21.31
C GLN A 254 -3.54 -5.26 20.33
N LEU A 255 -4.06 -5.73 19.20
CA LEU A 255 -3.26 -6.48 18.22
C LEU A 255 -2.43 -5.56 17.30
N SER A 256 -2.94 -4.35 17.02
CA SER A 256 -2.22 -3.32 16.23
C SER A 256 -0.89 -2.87 16.86
N TRP A 257 -0.72 -3.04 18.17
CA TRP A 257 0.54 -2.74 18.90
C TRP A 257 1.69 -3.70 18.57
N LEU A 258 1.41 -4.98 18.31
CA LEU A 258 2.45 -5.98 18.00
C LEU A 258 2.89 -5.94 16.52
N LEU A 259 2.11 -5.24 15.71
CA LEU A 259 2.02 -5.38 14.27
C LEU A 259 3.03 -4.55 13.48
N TRP A 260 3.55 -3.49 14.11
CA TRP A 260 4.45 -2.51 13.48
C TRP A 260 5.77 -2.30 14.25
N ALA A 261 5.96 -3.04 15.35
CA ALA A 261 7.19 -3.05 16.14
C ALA A 261 8.22 -4.11 15.67
N VAL A 262 7.87 -4.90 14.64
CA VAL A 262 8.70 -5.95 14.00
C VAL A 262 8.91 -5.59 12.53
#